data_AF-F1LGF4-F1
#
_entry.id   AF-F1LGF4-F1
#
_cell.length_a   1.000
_cell.length_b   1.000
_cell.length_c   1.000
_cell.angle_alpha   90.00
_cell.angle_beta   90.00
_cell.angle_gamma   90.00
#
_symmetry.space_group_name_H-M   'P 1'
#
loop_
_entity.id
_entity.type
_entity.pdbx_description
1 polymer ?
#
loop_
_entity_poly.entity_id
_entity_poly.type
_entity_poly.pdbx_seq_one_letter_code
_entity_poly.pdbx_strand_id
1 'polypeptide(L)'
;MKLALNAGMKSPILATVPHKKYPQAELVAALGALHELHVPLNIRKFLSTVEAIEAAFTVCRDVGDSDPQRMAPTRVAEYVESAFKDSCIKVDIISDPQVIAREYPLMAAVNRAAMRIEAHRPRLISLEYVPDGPIEETVMLVVVVGEGVTIDTGGADLKTGGAMFGMSRDKYGSAVVAGFFKAVEALR
;
A
#
# COMPACT_ATOMS: atom_id res chain seq x y z
N MET A 1 15.06 28.84 3.10
CA MET A 1 15.45 29.62 1.91
C MET A 1 14.27 29.97 0.99
N LYS A 2 13.29 29.08 0.80
CA LYS A 2 12.04 29.32 0.04
C LYS A 2 11.27 30.61 0.41
N LEU A 3 11.11 30.92 1.70
CA LEU A 3 10.45 32.16 2.16
C LEU A 3 11.16 33.43 1.67
N ALA A 4 12.50 33.44 1.67
CA ALA A 4 13.30 34.58 1.20
C ALA A 4 13.21 34.76 -0.32
N LEU A 5 13.22 33.65 -1.07
CA LEU A 5 13.06 33.65 -2.53
C LEU A 5 11.64 34.10 -2.93
N ASN A 6 10.60 33.63 -2.23
CA ASN A 6 9.21 34.05 -2.43
C ASN A 6 8.99 35.53 -2.08
N ALA A 7 9.79 36.09 -1.19
CA ALA A 7 9.82 37.51 -0.88
C ALA A 7 10.61 38.36 -1.90
N GLY A 8 11.09 37.76 -3.00
CA GLY A 8 11.81 38.45 -4.08
C GLY A 8 13.29 38.74 -3.79
N MET A 9 13.87 38.15 -2.74
CA MET A 9 15.31 38.30 -2.45
C MET A 9 16.14 37.59 -3.51
N LYS A 10 17.00 38.35 -4.22
CA LYS A 10 17.88 37.82 -5.28
C LYS A 10 19.16 37.16 -4.75
N SER A 11 19.65 37.62 -3.60
CA SER A 11 20.90 37.11 -2.98
C SER A 11 20.73 37.02 -1.46
N PRO A 12 20.06 35.98 -0.94
CA PRO A 12 19.89 35.81 0.50
C PRO A 12 21.23 35.47 1.17
N ILE A 13 21.56 36.16 2.24
CA ILE A 13 22.75 35.91 3.06
C ILE A 13 22.32 35.03 4.25
N LEU A 14 23.01 33.91 4.45
CA LEU A 14 22.85 33.07 5.63
C LEU A 14 23.81 33.54 6.71
N ALA A 15 23.27 34.06 7.82
CA ALA A 15 24.03 34.39 9.01
C ALA A 15 23.70 33.39 10.13
N THR A 16 24.73 32.77 10.70
CA THR A 16 24.61 31.89 11.87
C THR A 16 25.12 32.62 13.11
N VAL A 17 24.52 32.34 14.27
CA VAL A 17 24.88 33.00 15.53
C VAL A 17 25.63 32.00 16.43
N PRO A 18 26.81 32.38 16.99
CA PRO A 18 27.54 31.52 17.91
C PRO A 18 26.79 31.36 19.23
N HIS A 19 26.87 30.17 19.84
CA HIS A 19 26.19 29.89 21.11
C HIS A 19 27.16 29.33 22.16
N LYS A 20 27.21 29.96 23.35
CA LYS A 20 28.16 29.62 24.43
C LYS A 20 28.08 28.18 24.93
N LYS A 21 26.89 27.56 24.91
CA LYS A 21 26.69 26.16 25.36
C LYS A 21 26.88 25.12 24.24
N TYR A 22 26.87 25.54 22.97
CA TYR A 22 26.85 24.63 21.83
C TYR A 22 27.95 25.05 20.84
N PRO A 23 29.16 24.49 20.97
CA PRO A 23 30.31 24.89 20.15
C PRO A 23 30.08 24.71 18.64
N GLN A 24 29.18 23.80 18.25
CA GLN A 24 28.85 23.50 16.85
C GLN A 24 27.55 24.16 16.37
N ALA A 25 26.96 25.09 17.13
CA ALA A 25 25.67 25.70 16.80
C ALA A 25 25.65 26.34 15.41
N GLU A 26 26.75 26.98 15.00
CA GLU A 26 26.87 27.60 13.67
C GLU A 26 26.85 26.55 12.56
N LEU A 27 27.59 25.46 12.73
CA LEU A 27 27.65 24.37 11.76
C LEU A 27 26.27 23.71 11.60
N VAL A 28 25.59 23.42 12.72
CA VAL A 28 24.27 22.79 12.72
C VAL A 28 23.21 23.71 12.10
N ALA A 29 23.25 25.01 12.41
CA ALA A 29 22.35 25.99 11.80
C ALA A 29 22.61 26.14 10.29
N ALA A 30 23.87 26.14 9.86
CA ALA A 30 24.23 26.16 8.45
C ALA A 30 23.76 24.89 7.72
N LEU A 31 23.98 23.72 8.32
CA LEU A 31 23.57 22.43 7.75
C LEU A 31 22.04 22.34 7.62
N GLY A 32 21.29 22.78 8.65
CA GLY A 32 19.83 22.82 8.62
C GLY A 32 19.28 23.80 7.58
N ALA A 33 19.90 24.98 7.45
CA ALA A 33 19.49 25.97 6.45
C ALA A 33 19.82 25.54 5.00
N LEU A 34 20.89 24.78 4.81
CA LEU A 34 21.34 24.26 3.51
C LEU A 34 20.85 22.83 3.23
N HIS A 35 20.08 22.20 4.12
CA HIS A 35 19.60 20.83 3.94
C HIS A 35 18.78 20.67 2.65
N GLU A 36 17.93 21.65 2.31
CA GLU A 36 17.18 21.65 1.04
C GLU A 36 18.08 21.78 -0.21
N LEU A 37 19.27 22.38 -0.09
CA LEU A 37 20.26 22.51 -1.17
C LEU A 37 21.21 21.31 -1.25
N HIS A 38 21.43 20.63 -0.12
CA HIS A 38 22.25 19.44 0.02
C HIS A 38 21.39 18.17 -0.01
N VAL A 39 20.42 18.11 -0.91
CA VAL A 39 19.83 16.83 -1.33
C VAL A 39 20.77 16.31 -2.42
N PRO A 40 21.75 15.43 -2.13
CA PRO A 40 22.62 14.87 -3.15
C PRO A 40 21.77 14.31 -4.31
N LEU A 41 22.23 14.50 -5.54
CA LEU A 41 21.57 14.00 -6.76
C LEU A 41 21.15 12.52 -6.68
N ASN A 42 21.86 11.74 -5.86
CA ASN A 42 21.52 10.35 -5.55
C ASN A 42 20.15 10.23 -4.86
N ILE A 43 19.80 11.10 -3.89
CA ILE A 43 18.51 11.06 -3.21
C ILE A 43 17.37 11.37 -4.18
N ARG A 44 17.55 12.32 -5.11
CA ARG A 44 16.50 12.64 -6.11
C ARG A 44 16.13 11.44 -6.98
N LYS A 45 17.07 10.55 -7.28
CA LYS A 45 16.79 9.29 -8.01
C LYS A 45 16.00 8.29 -7.18
N PHE A 46 16.11 8.33 -5.85
CA PHE A 46 15.40 7.43 -4.95
C PHE A 46 14.05 7.98 -4.47
N LEU A 47 13.77 9.28 -4.66
CA LEU A 47 12.51 9.88 -4.20
C LEU A 47 11.29 9.16 -4.78
N SER A 48 11.27 8.90 -6.09
CA SER A 48 10.15 8.17 -6.72
C SER A 48 10.03 6.73 -6.20
N THR A 49 11.15 6.05 -5.95
CA THR A 49 11.14 4.70 -5.38
C THR A 49 10.63 4.69 -3.95
N VAL A 50 11.04 5.67 -3.13
CA VAL A 50 10.57 5.79 -1.75
C VAL A 50 9.09 6.13 -1.71
N GLU A 51 8.62 7.07 -2.55
CA GLU A 51 7.21 7.41 -2.69
C GLU A 51 6.37 6.18 -3.09
N ALA A 52 6.85 5.39 -4.05
CA ALA A 52 6.18 4.16 -4.47
C ALA A 52 6.12 3.09 -3.37
N ILE A 53 7.23 2.90 -2.63
CA ILE A 53 7.28 1.96 -1.49
C ILE A 53 6.36 2.41 -0.36
N GLU A 54 6.33 3.70 -0.04
CA GLU A 54 5.41 4.23 0.99
C GLU A 54 3.95 4.11 0.57
N ALA A 55 3.62 4.36 -0.70
CA ALA A 55 2.29 4.14 -1.24
C ALA A 55 1.87 2.66 -1.13
N ALA A 56 2.78 1.74 -1.47
CA ALA A 56 2.57 0.30 -1.31
C ALA A 56 2.35 -0.10 0.15
N PHE A 57 3.18 0.39 1.06
CA PHE A 57 3.04 0.10 2.49
C PHE A 57 1.79 0.72 3.10
N THR A 58 1.34 1.86 2.60
CA THR A 58 0.07 2.47 3.05
C THR A 58 -1.09 1.54 2.74
N VAL A 59 -1.22 1.07 1.50
CA VAL A 59 -2.25 0.09 1.10
C VAL A 59 -2.14 -1.21 1.90
N CYS A 60 -0.92 -1.74 2.05
CA CYS A 60 -0.68 -2.97 2.78
C CYS A 60 -1.06 -2.87 4.26
N ARG A 61 -0.70 -1.76 4.94
CA ARG A 61 -1.05 -1.52 6.35
C ARG A 61 -2.54 -1.28 6.53
N ASP A 62 -3.15 -0.46 5.67
CA ASP A 62 -4.57 -0.13 5.75
C ASP A 62 -5.43 -1.40 5.64
N VAL A 63 -5.10 -2.29 4.71
CA VAL A 63 -5.80 -3.57 4.57
C VAL A 63 -5.35 -4.54 5.66
N GLY A 64 -4.06 -4.84 5.77
CA GLY A 64 -3.50 -5.94 6.55
C GLY A 64 -3.58 -5.76 8.07
N ASP A 65 -3.26 -4.58 8.60
CA ASP A 65 -3.24 -4.33 10.05
C ASP A 65 -4.63 -3.98 10.62
N SER A 66 -5.55 -3.56 9.77
CA SER A 66 -6.91 -3.25 10.18
C SER A 66 -7.62 -4.47 10.77
N ASP A 67 -8.50 -4.18 11.72
CA ASP A 67 -9.33 -5.19 12.36
C ASP A 67 -10.28 -5.86 11.34
N PRO A 68 -10.74 -7.10 11.62
CA PRO A 68 -11.60 -7.85 10.71
C PRO A 68 -12.98 -7.23 10.44
N GLN A 69 -13.45 -6.33 11.31
CA GLN A 69 -14.74 -5.66 11.12
C GLN A 69 -14.58 -4.49 10.16
N ARG A 70 -13.54 -3.67 10.33
CA ARG A 70 -13.20 -2.55 9.43
C ARG A 70 -12.81 -3.04 8.04
N MET A 71 -11.99 -4.08 7.97
CA MET A 71 -11.53 -4.69 6.71
C MET A 71 -12.10 -6.10 6.53
N ALA A 72 -13.43 -6.19 6.58
CA ALA A 72 -14.17 -7.36 6.09
C ALA A 72 -14.05 -7.47 4.55
N PRO A 73 -14.29 -8.64 3.93
CA PRO A 73 -14.03 -8.87 2.50
C PRO A 73 -14.67 -7.82 1.57
N THR A 74 -15.91 -7.43 1.88
CA THR A 74 -16.63 -6.36 1.16
C THR A 74 -15.92 -5.01 1.24
N ARG A 75 -15.51 -4.60 2.45
CA ARG A 75 -14.78 -3.35 2.70
C ARG A 75 -13.39 -3.34 2.09
N VAL A 76 -12.70 -4.49 2.06
CA VAL A 76 -11.41 -4.63 1.38
C VAL A 76 -11.58 -4.38 -0.11
N ALA A 77 -12.60 -4.97 -0.74
CA ALA A 77 -12.88 -4.76 -2.17
C ALA A 77 -13.20 -3.29 -2.48
N GLU A 78 -14.07 -2.65 -1.67
CA GLU A 78 -14.37 -1.21 -1.79
C GLU A 78 -13.12 -0.33 -1.62
N TYR A 79 -12.28 -0.64 -0.64
CA TYR A 79 -11.03 0.08 -0.41
C TYR A 79 -10.09 -0.05 -1.61
N VAL A 80 -9.87 -1.26 -2.12
CA VAL A 80 -8.99 -1.50 -3.27
C VAL A 80 -9.52 -0.79 -4.51
N GLU A 81 -10.82 -0.88 -4.80
CA GLU A 81 -11.44 -0.14 -5.91
C GLU A 81 -11.21 1.37 -5.77
N SER A 82 -11.34 1.91 -4.55
CA SER A 82 -11.09 3.33 -4.28
C SER A 82 -9.60 3.73 -4.41
N ALA A 83 -8.67 2.87 -4.00
CA ALA A 83 -7.23 3.12 -4.00
C ALA A 83 -6.63 3.15 -5.41
N PHE A 84 -7.28 2.45 -6.35
CA PHE A 84 -6.91 2.39 -7.77
C PHE A 84 -7.87 3.17 -8.66
N LYS A 85 -8.77 3.96 -8.07
CA LYS A 85 -9.65 4.86 -8.82
C LYS A 85 -8.82 5.82 -9.66
N ASP A 86 -9.17 5.96 -10.93
CA ASP A 86 -8.47 6.81 -11.91
C ASP A 86 -6.99 6.43 -12.14
N SER A 87 -6.59 5.22 -11.75
CA SER A 87 -5.24 4.70 -11.96
C SER A 87 -5.12 3.95 -13.30
N CYS A 88 -3.89 3.61 -13.70
CA CYS A 88 -3.62 2.76 -14.86
C CYS A 88 -3.83 1.25 -14.59
N ILE A 89 -4.15 0.88 -13.34
CA ILE A 89 -4.42 -0.49 -12.94
C ILE A 89 -5.91 -0.77 -13.14
N LYS A 90 -6.22 -1.78 -13.94
CA LYS A 90 -7.58 -2.28 -14.08
C LYS A 90 -7.93 -3.16 -12.88
N VAL A 91 -9.08 -2.88 -12.26
CA VAL A 91 -9.59 -3.62 -11.11
C VAL A 91 -10.87 -4.33 -11.52
N ASP A 92 -10.88 -5.66 -11.44
CA ASP A 92 -12.07 -6.49 -11.67
C ASP A 92 -12.43 -7.21 -10.37
N ILE A 93 -13.68 -7.09 -9.92
CA ILE A 93 -14.15 -7.69 -8.66
C ILE A 93 -15.28 -8.66 -8.97
N ILE A 94 -15.08 -9.94 -8.66
CA ILE A 94 -16.15 -10.94 -8.67
C ILE A 94 -16.75 -11.01 -7.28
N SER A 95 -18.04 -10.66 -7.18
CA SER A 95 -18.79 -10.64 -5.92
C SER A 95 -19.96 -11.63 -5.87
N ASP A 96 -20.35 -12.20 -7.00
CA ASP A 96 -21.45 -13.17 -7.08
C ASP A 96 -21.03 -14.51 -6.44
N PRO A 97 -21.65 -14.94 -5.33
CA PRO A 97 -21.30 -16.18 -4.69
C PRO A 97 -21.56 -17.42 -5.56
N GLN A 98 -22.50 -17.37 -6.51
CA GLN A 98 -22.78 -18.49 -7.41
C GLN A 98 -21.65 -18.68 -8.42
N VAL A 99 -21.14 -17.57 -8.98
CA VAL A 99 -19.96 -17.58 -9.86
C VAL A 99 -18.76 -18.08 -9.08
N ILE A 100 -18.52 -17.55 -7.88
CA ILE A 100 -17.40 -17.98 -7.02
C ILE A 100 -17.53 -19.46 -6.65
N ALA A 101 -18.72 -19.97 -6.34
CA ALA A 101 -18.92 -21.38 -6.03
C ALA A 101 -18.67 -22.30 -7.24
N ARG A 102 -18.99 -21.85 -8.46
CA ARG A 102 -18.79 -22.61 -9.69
C ARG A 102 -17.33 -22.62 -10.14
N GLU A 103 -16.68 -21.45 -10.13
CA GLU A 103 -15.34 -21.26 -10.71
C GLU A 103 -14.22 -21.39 -9.67
N TYR A 104 -14.51 -21.10 -8.40
CA TYR A 104 -13.57 -21.15 -7.28
C TYR A 104 -14.14 -21.95 -6.08
N PRO A 105 -14.46 -23.25 -6.28
CA PRO A 105 -15.20 -24.05 -5.30
C PRO A 105 -14.50 -24.17 -3.94
N LEU A 106 -13.17 -24.15 -3.90
CA LEU A 106 -12.41 -24.20 -2.65
C LEU A 106 -12.53 -22.91 -1.84
N MET A 107 -12.52 -21.75 -2.51
CA MET A 107 -12.74 -20.45 -1.85
C MET A 107 -14.17 -20.38 -1.30
N ALA A 108 -15.16 -20.80 -2.09
CA ALA A 108 -16.54 -20.87 -1.63
C ALA A 108 -16.71 -21.84 -0.44
N ALA A 109 -16.00 -22.97 -0.45
CA ALA A 109 -16.01 -23.92 0.65
C ALA A 109 -15.48 -23.27 1.95
N VAL A 110 -14.39 -22.51 1.90
CA VAL A 110 -13.87 -21.78 3.09
C VAL A 110 -14.89 -20.74 3.58
N ASN A 111 -15.47 -19.96 2.68
CA ASN A 111 -16.40 -18.89 3.05
C ASN A 111 -17.78 -19.39 3.53
N ARG A 112 -18.13 -20.67 3.31
CA ARG A 112 -19.49 -21.21 3.51
C ARG A 112 -20.10 -20.91 4.88
N ALA A 113 -19.28 -20.89 5.94
CA ALA A 113 -19.73 -20.61 7.30
C ALA A 113 -20.11 -19.14 7.53
N ALA A 114 -19.48 -18.22 6.80
CA ALA A 114 -19.71 -16.78 6.90
C ALA A 114 -20.72 -16.24 5.87
N MET A 115 -21.15 -17.06 4.90
CA MET A 115 -22.02 -16.69 3.78
C MET A 115 -23.33 -15.99 4.15
N ARG A 116 -23.87 -16.25 5.35
CA ARG A 116 -25.11 -15.63 5.83
C ARG A 116 -24.94 -14.15 6.19
N ILE A 117 -23.71 -13.71 6.46
CA ILE A 117 -23.41 -12.32 6.81
C ILE A 117 -22.94 -11.62 5.54
N GLU A 118 -23.70 -10.62 5.10
CA GLU A 118 -23.45 -9.91 3.85
C GLU A 118 -22.06 -9.28 3.77
N ALA A 119 -21.61 -8.67 4.87
CA ALA A 119 -20.29 -8.06 4.96
C ALA A 119 -19.13 -9.07 4.78
N HIS A 120 -19.37 -10.36 5.06
CA HIS A 120 -18.41 -11.46 4.95
C HIS A 120 -18.65 -12.37 3.74
N ARG A 121 -19.44 -11.91 2.75
CA ARG A 121 -19.51 -12.59 1.46
C ARG A 121 -18.16 -12.52 0.73
N PRO A 122 -17.79 -13.54 -0.05
CA PRO A 122 -16.46 -13.63 -0.63
C PRO A 122 -16.29 -12.56 -1.72
N ARG A 123 -15.05 -12.10 -1.90
CA ARG A 123 -14.65 -11.18 -2.96
C ARG A 123 -13.39 -11.72 -3.60
N LEU A 124 -13.43 -11.97 -4.91
CA LEU A 124 -12.23 -12.21 -5.69
C LEU A 124 -11.86 -10.91 -6.38
N ILE A 125 -10.67 -10.40 -6.11
CA ILE A 125 -10.16 -9.14 -6.64
C ILE A 125 -9.03 -9.47 -7.60
N SER A 126 -9.15 -9.01 -8.85
CA SER A 126 -8.11 -9.10 -9.86
C SER A 126 -7.59 -7.70 -10.17
N LEU A 127 -6.27 -7.55 -10.14
CA LEU A 127 -5.57 -6.32 -10.50
C LEU A 127 -4.73 -6.62 -11.73
N GLU A 128 -4.91 -5.82 -12.78
CA GLU A 128 -4.23 -5.99 -14.05
C GLU A 128 -3.51 -4.69 -14.42
N TYR A 129 -2.20 -4.81 -14.69
CA TYR A 129 -1.38 -3.72 -15.21
C TYR A 129 -1.02 -4.01 -16.67
N VAL A 130 -1.36 -3.08 -17.56
CA VAL A 130 -0.95 -3.13 -18.96
C VAL A 130 -0.09 -1.89 -19.24
N PRO A 131 1.16 -2.05 -19.70
CA PRO A 131 2.03 -0.92 -20.02
C PRO A 131 1.54 -0.18 -21.27
N ASP A 132 1.86 1.11 -21.37
CA ASP A 132 1.55 1.91 -22.56
C ASP A 132 2.53 1.60 -23.71
N GLY A 133 2.02 1.64 -24.94
CA GLY A 133 2.81 1.47 -26.18
C GLY A 133 2.50 0.18 -26.94
N PRO A 134 3.04 0.03 -28.16
CA PRO A 134 2.88 -1.21 -28.92
C PRO A 134 3.63 -2.34 -28.22
N ILE A 135 2.89 -3.34 -27.75
CA ILE A 135 3.45 -4.56 -27.16
C ILE A 135 3.72 -5.53 -28.31
N GLU A 136 4.97 -5.60 -28.76
CA GLU A 136 5.38 -6.54 -29.82
C GLU A 136 5.60 -7.95 -29.27
N GLU A 137 6.14 -8.07 -28.05
CA GLU A 137 6.42 -9.34 -27.39
C GLU A 137 6.33 -9.22 -25.86
N THR A 138 5.60 -10.13 -25.22
CA THR A 138 5.55 -10.22 -23.76
C THR A 138 6.68 -11.11 -23.26
N VAL A 139 7.78 -10.48 -22.82
CA VAL A 139 8.99 -11.20 -22.38
C VAL A 139 8.80 -11.85 -20.99
N MET A 140 7.90 -11.33 -20.16
CA MET A 140 7.62 -11.87 -18.82
C MET A 140 6.17 -11.61 -18.42
N LEU A 141 5.43 -12.68 -18.13
CA LEU A 141 4.13 -12.63 -17.47
C LEU A 141 4.31 -12.88 -15.98
N VAL A 142 3.91 -11.93 -15.14
CA VAL A 142 3.96 -12.05 -13.68
C VAL A 142 2.55 -12.18 -13.15
N VAL A 143 2.26 -13.32 -12.50
CA VAL A 143 1.01 -13.53 -11.76
C VAL A 143 1.37 -13.67 -10.30
N VAL A 144 0.82 -12.78 -9.47
CA VAL A 144 1.01 -12.82 -8.02
C VAL A 144 -0.35 -13.08 -7.37
N VAL A 145 -0.41 -14.12 -6.53
CA VAL A 145 -1.63 -14.50 -5.82
C VAL A 145 -1.39 -14.33 -4.33
N GLY A 146 -2.30 -13.61 -3.67
CA GLY A 146 -2.24 -13.33 -2.24
C GLY A 146 -3.47 -13.88 -1.53
N GLU A 147 -3.26 -14.55 -0.41
CA GLU A 147 -4.35 -15.01 0.47
C GLU A 147 -5.04 -13.82 1.16
N GLY A 148 -6.37 -13.81 1.15
CA GLY A 148 -7.21 -12.71 1.64
C GLY A 148 -8.16 -13.09 2.77
N VAL A 149 -7.75 -13.99 3.68
CA VAL A 149 -8.60 -14.42 4.80
C VAL A 149 -8.66 -13.30 5.85
N THR A 150 -9.80 -12.60 5.92
CA THR A 150 -9.92 -11.39 6.76
C THR A 150 -9.89 -11.65 8.27
N ILE A 151 -10.24 -12.88 8.66
CA ILE A 151 -10.03 -13.43 9.99
C ILE A 151 -10.03 -14.96 9.91
N ASP A 152 -8.97 -15.59 10.42
CA ASP A 152 -8.92 -17.04 10.55
C ASP A 152 -9.22 -17.49 11.98
N THR A 153 -10.41 -18.06 12.17
CA THR A 153 -10.83 -18.67 13.44
C THR A 153 -10.46 -20.15 13.54
N GLY A 154 -10.03 -20.78 12.45
CA GLY A 154 -9.88 -22.24 12.29
C GLY A 154 -11.17 -22.95 11.84
N GLY A 155 -12.33 -22.29 11.96
CA GLY A 155 -13.62 -22.88 11.57
C GLY A 155 -14.06 -23.99 12.51
N ALA A 156 -14.36 -25.17 11.97
CA ALA A 156 -14.78 -26.32 12.78
C ALA A 156 -13.66 -26.82 13.70
N ASP A 157 -12.41 -26.75 13.22
CA ASP A 157 -11.21 -26.96 14.04
C ASP A 157 -10.79 -25.62 14.64
N LEU A 158 -11.56 -25.18 15.64
CA LEU A 158 -11.42 -23.86 16.22
C LEU A 158 -10.02 -23.67 16.81
N LYS A 159 -9.36 -22.56 16.46
CA LYS A 159 -8.09 -22.18 17.09
C LYS A 159 -8.33 -21.92 18.58
N THR A 160 -7.73 -22.75 19.43
CA THR A 160 -7.81 -22.63 20.88
C THR A 160 -6.45 -22.24 21.48
N GLY A 161 -6.38 -22.04 22.80
CA GLY A 161 -5.11 -21.77 23.49
C GLY A 161 -4.44 -20.44 23.13
N GLY A 162 -5.19 -19.47 22.62
CA GLY A 162 -4.67 -18.16 22.21
C GLY A 162 -4.12 -18.11 20.78
N ALA A 163 -4.10 -19.22 20.03
CA ALA A 163 -3.63 -19.28 18.65
C ALA A 163 -4.45 -18.44 17.65
N MET A 164 -5.65 -17.99 18.06
CA MET A 164 -6.48 -17.08 17.27
C MET A 164 -6.01 -15.62 17.34
N PHE A 165 -5.23 -15.26 18.36
CA PHE A 165 -4.75 -13.89 18.53
C PHE A 165 -3.87 -13.48 17.34
N GLY A 166 -4.22 -12.36 16.70
CA GLY A 166 -3.50 -11.85 15.53
C GLY A 166 -3.88 -12.48 14.19
N MET A 167 -4.81 -13.44 14.14
CA MET A 167 -5.31 -14.05 12.89
C MET A 167 -6.18 -13.11 12.04
N SER A 168 -6.36 -11.86 12.47
CA SER A 168 -6.79 -10.79 11.55
C SER A 168 -5.75 -10.53 10.46
N ARG A 169 -4.49 -10.92 10.65
CA ARG A 169 -3.41 -10.68 9.70
C ARG A 169 -3.34 -11.70 8.56
N ASP A 170 -4.22 -12.69 8.54
CA ASP A 170 -4.21 -13.75 7.52
C ASP A 170 -4.62 -13.27 6.11
N LYS A 171 -4.97 -11.99 5.99
CA LYS A 171 -5.19 -11.27 4.73
C LYS A 171 -3.94 -10.56 4.19
N TYR A 172 -2.81 -10.62 4.90
CA TYR A 172 -1.59 -9.91 4.51
C TYR A 172 -1.07 -10.31 3.13
N GLY A 173 -1.27 -11.56 2.71
CA GLY A 173 -0.87 -12.00 1.36
C GLY A 173 -1.53 -11.14 0.28
N SER A 174 -2.85 -10.98 0.34
CA SER A 174 -3.62 -10.13 -0.58
C SER A 174 -3.29 -8.64 -0.41
N ALA A 175 -3.04 -8.18 0.82
CA ALA A 175 -2.67 -6.80 1.11
C ALA A 175 -1.30 -6.42 0.48
N VAL A 176 -0.33 -7.34 0.53
CA VAL A 176 0.98 -7.17 -0.10
C VAL A 176 0.85 -7.15 -1.62
N VAL A 177 0.00 -7.99 -2.21
CA VAL A 177 -0.28 -7.95 -3.66
C VAL A 177 -0.87 -6.61 -4.08
N ALA A 178 -1.89 -6.11 -3.36
CA ALA A 178 -2.45 -4.79 -3.63
C ALA A 178 -1.40 -3.68 -3.47
N GLY A 179 -0.57 -3.74 -2.42
CA GLY A 179 0.54 -2.81 -2.23
C GLY A 179 1.55 -2.85 -3.37
N PHE A 180 1.91 -4.04 -3.85
CA PHE A 180 2.81 -4.21 -5.00
C PHE A 180 2.26 -3.49 -6.25
N PHE A 181 0.99 -3.66 -6.58
CA PHE A 181 0.36 -2.96 -7.71
C PHE A 181 0.33 -1.43 -7.50
N LYS A 182 0.24 -0.96 -6.26
CA LYS A 182 0.34 0.48 -5.96
C LYS A 182 1.75 1.03 -6.17
N ALA A 183 2.78 0.25 -5.84
CA ALA A 183 4.15 0.61 -6.20
C ALA A 183 4.37 0.63 -7.72
N VAL A 184 3.81 -0.34 -8.45
CA VAL A 184 3.89 -0.38 -9.92
C VAL A 184 3.25 0.85 -10.56
N GLU A 185 2.07 1.25 -10.08
CA GLU A 185 1.41 2.48 -10.53
C GLU A 185 2.28 3.73 -10.27
N ALA A 186 2.86 3.86 -9.08
CA ALA A 186 3.65 5.03 -8.72
C ALA A 186 5.04 5.12 -9.40
N LEU A 187 5.60 3.98 -9.84
CA LEU A 187 6.89 3.91 -10.52
C LEU A 187 6.81 4.14 -12.03
N ARG A 188 5.60 4.28 -12.57
CA ARG A 188 5.34 4.51 -14.00
C ARG A 188 5.86 5.86 -14.48
#